data_AF-A0A0U1CVI8-F1
#
_entry.id   AF-A0A0U1CVI8-F1
#
_cell.length_a   1.000
_cell.length_b   1.000
_cell.length_c   1.000
_cell.angle_alpha   90.00
_cell.angle_beta   90.00
_cell.angle_gamma   90.00
#
_symmetry.space_group_name_H-M   'P 1'
#
loop_
_entity.id
_entity.type
_entity.pdbx_description
1 polymer ?
#
loop_
_entity_poly.entity_id
_entity_poly.type
_entity_poly.pdbx_seq_one_letter_code
_entity_poly.pdbx_strand_id
1 'polypeptide(L)'
;MVVSLPSDGLPDHVRGITDQLLAEFTTIGLTPAGDTASKPQPVATIAAPVFDTHGRVALILCVHPLRPMTARQVDTVGTRVRRVADRLSRP
;
A
#
# COMPACT_ATOMS: atom_id res chain seq x y z
N MET A 1 4.03 12.01 -4.48
CA MET A 1 2.56 11.94 -4.66
C MET A 1 2.01 11.11 -3.51
N VAL A 2 1.29 11.74 -2.59
CA VAL A 2 0.64 11.01 -1.47
C VAL A 2 -0.62 10.36 -2.02
N VAL A 3 -0.81 9.07 -1.77
CA VAL A 3 -2.07 8.37 -2.07
C VAL A 3 -2.94 8.49 -0.83
N SER A 4 -3.78 9.52 -0.78
CA SER A 4 -4.76 9.70 0.30
C SER A 4 -5.87 8.66 0.17
N LEU A 5 -6.12 7.91 1.25
CA LEU A 5 -7.35 7.13 1.38
C LEU A 5 -8.54 8.09 1.64
N PRO A 6 -9.73 7.83 1.07
CA PRO A 6 -10.93 8.58 1.42
C PRO A 6 -11.22 8.36 2.91
N SER A 7 -11.41 9.46 3.63
CA SER A 7 -11.23 9.53 5.09
C SER A 7 -12.41 10.19 5.81
N ASP A 8 -13.52 10.33 5.11
CA ASP A 8 -14.76 10.93 5.59
C ASP A 8 -15.41 9.99 6.60
N GLY A 9 -15.41 10.40 7.87
CA GLY A 9 -15.94 9.61 8.99
C GLY A 9 -14.88 9.05 9.97
N LEU A 10 -13.58 9.18 9.70
CA LEU A 10 -12.55 8.89 10.71
C LEU A 10 -12.31 10.10 11.63
N PRO A 11 -12.29 9.91 12.96
CA PRO A 11 -11.77 10.92 13.89
C PRO A 11 -10.30 11.25 13.58
N ASP A 12 -9.89 12.50 13.78
CA ASP A 12 -8.61 13.01 13.27
C ASP A 12 -7.36 12.29 13.82
N HIS A 13 -7.45 11.72 15.02
CA HIS A 13 -6.37 10.89 15.56
C HIS A 13 -6.23 9.54 14.84
N VAL A 14 -7.35 8.92 14.42
CA VAL A 14 -7.35 7.66 13.66
C VAL A 14 -6.89 7.90 12.23
N ARG A 15 -7.29 9.04 11.64
CA ARG A 15 -6.79 9.59 10.37
C ARG A 15 -5.26 9.67 10.41
N GLY A 16 -4.69 10.39 11.37
CA GLY A 16 -3.24 10.54 11.55
C GLY A 16 -2.50 9.21 11.74
N ILE A 17 -3.02 8.28 12.54
CA ILE A 17 -2.43 6.94 12.71
C ILE A 17 -2.48 6.13 11.40
N THR A 18 -3.56 6.24 10.63
CA THR A 18 -3.69 5.53 9.35
C THR A 18 -2.73 6.08 8.30
N ASP A 19 -2.62 7.41 8.21
CA ASP A 19 -1.69 8.09 7.31
C ASP A 19 -0.23 7.81 7.71
N GLN A 20 0.07 7.76 9.02
CA GLN A 20 1.40 7.40 9.53
C GLN A 20 1.72 5.92 9.27
N LEU A 21 0.80 4.99 9.52
CA LEU A 21 1.03 3.56 9.21
C LEU A 21 1.16 3.33 7.71
N LEU A 22 0.36 4.02 6.87
CA LEU A 22 0.51 3.98 5.42
C LEU A 22 1.86 4.59 4.98
N ALA A 23 2.30 5.67 5.61
CA ALA A 23 3.62 6.24 5.40
C ALA A 23 4.73 5.27 5.84
N GLU A 24 4.62 4.59 6.97
CA GLU A 24 5.62 3.62 7.46
C GLU A 24 5.65 2.37 6.57
N PHE A 25 4.50 1.79 6.21
CA PHE A 25 4.41 0.64 5.30
C PHE A 25 4.84 0.97 3.86
N THR A 26 4.73 2.23 3.42
CA THR A 26 5.35 2.69 2.16
C THR A 26 6.83 3.02 2.33
N THR A 27 7.27 3.54 3.48
CA THR A 27 8.68 3.91 3.76
C THR A 27 9.57 2.68 3.91
N ILE A 28 9.02 1.50 4.24
CA ILE A 28 9.73 0.21 4.16
C ILE A 28 10.07 -0.20 2.69
N GLY A 29 9.74 0.62 1.68
CA GLY A 29 10.23 0.38 0.30
C GLY A 29 10.17 1.51 -0.73
N LEU A 30 9.70 2.73 -0.41
CA LEU A 30 9.48 3.82 -1.37
C LEU A 30 9.94 5.19 -0.84
N THR A 31 11.25 5.42 -0.83
CA THR A 31 11.80 6.78 -0.79
C THR A 31 11.32 7.55 -2.04
N PRO A 32 10.82 8.81 -1.92
CA PRO A 32 10.47 9.62 -3.08
C PRO A 32 11.72 9.87 -3.91
N ALA A 33 11.77 9.24 -5.09
CA ALA A 33 12.95 9.18 -5.90
C ALA A 33 13.23 10.49 -6.65
N GLY A 34 13.91 11.43 -5.99
CA GLY A 34 14.81 12.34 -6.70
C GLY A 34 15.88 11.50 -7.41
N ASP A 35 15.94 11.60 -8.74
CA ASP A 35 16.86 10.94 -9.68
C ASP A 35 16.92 9.39 -9.69
N THR A 36 16.44 8.71 -8.64
CA THR A 36 16.52 7.25 -8.49
C THR A 36 15.36 6.48 -9.13
N ALA A 37 14.38 7.17 -9.73
CA ALA A 37 13.13 6.57 -10.23
C ALA A 37 13.34 5.57 -11.39
N SER A 38 14.48 5.68 -12.07
CA SER A 38 14.88 4.79 -13.17
C SER A 38 15.60 3.52 -12.71
N LYS A 39 16.18 3.50 -11.49
CA LYS A 39 16.99 2.37 -11.00
C LYS A 39 16.11 1.35 -10.25
N PRO A 40 16.16 0.05 -10.59
CA PRO A 40 15.47 -0.98 -9.80
C PRO A 40 15.96 -0.99 -8.35
N GLN A 41 15.03 -1.04 -7.38
CA GLN A 41 15.34 -1.15 -5.95
C GLN A 41 14.85 -2.51 -5.40
N PRO A 42 15.54 -3.12 -4.41
CA PRO A 42 15.09 -4.36 -3.79
C PRO A 42 13.72 -4.21 -3.12
N VAL A 43 12.74 -5.04 -3.48
CA VAL A 43 11.40 -5.03 -2.87
C VAL A 43 11.16 -6.33 -2.12
N ALA A 44 11.03 -6.22 -0.80
CA ALA A 44 10.75 -7.35 0.08
C ALA A 44 9.27 -7.78 0.03
N THR A 45 8.35 -6.81 0.11
CA THR A 45 6.91 -7.04 0.22
C THR A 45 6.12 -5.98 -0.55
N ILE A 46 5.00 -6.36 -1.15
CA ILE A 46 3.96 -5.45 -1.65
C ILE A 46 2.64 -5.90 -1.03
N ALA A 47 1.90 -4.97 -0.42
CA ALA A 47 0.74 -5.24 0.43
C ALA A 47 -0.48 -4.38 0.07
N ALA A 48 -1.68 -4.87 0.38
CA ALA A 48 -2.92 -4.08 0.38
C ALA A 48 -3.87 -4.56 1.51
N PRO A 49 -4.61 -3.64 2.15
CA PRO A 49 -5.61 -4.00 3.17
C PRO A 49 -6.84 -4.66 2.55
N VAL A 50 -7.39 -5.65 3.26
CA VAL A 50 -8.73 -6.21 3.04
C VAL A 50 -9.64 -5.70 4.15
N PHE A 51 -10.81 -5.20 3.79
CA PHE A 51 -11.78 -4.60 4.70
C PHE A 51 -12.97 -5.54 4.96
N ASP A 52 -13.58 -5.46 6.14
CA ASP A 52 -14.83 -6.14 6.47
C ASP A 52 -16.07 -5.34 6.00
N THR A 53 -17.26 -5.89 6.28
CA THR A 53 -18.57 -5.25 6.05
C THR A 53 -18.73 -3.87 6.70
N HIS A 54 -17.93 -3.55 7.72
CA HIS A 54 -17.95 -2.29 8.47
C HIS A 54 -16.85 -1.31 8.03
N GLY A 55 -16.10 -1.63 6.97
CA GLY A 55 -14.97 -0.83 6.50
C GLY A 55 -13.75 -0.85 7.42
N ARG A 56 -13.63 -1.85 8.30
CA ARG A 56 -12.46 -2.07 9.17
C ARG A 56 -11.48 -3.02 8.49
N VAL A 57 -10.18 -2.83 8.70
CA VAL A 57 -9.17 -3.75 8.16
C VAL A 57 -9.30 -5.10 8.85
N ALA A 58 -9.68 -6.13 8.11
CA ALA A 58 -9.81 -7.50 8.57
C ALA A 58 -8.48 -8.27 8.48
N LEU A 59 -7.72 -8.04 7.39
CA LEU A 59 -6.39 -8.62 7.17
C LEU A 59 -5.59 -7.78 6.17
N ILE A 60 -4.28 -8.05 6.06
CA ILE A 60 -3.41 -7.49 5.02
C ILE A 60 -3.05 -8.61 4.03
N LEU A 61 -3.29 -8.38 2.73
CA LEU A 61 -2.88 -9.27 1.66
C LEU A 61 -1.51 -8.85 1.13
N CYS A 62 -0.53 -9.77 1.19
CA CYS A 62 0.85 -9.52 0.79
C CYS A 62 1.33 -10.45 -0.33
N VAL A 63 2.31 -9.99 -1.11
CA VAL A 63 3.22 -10.82 -1.92
C VAL A 63 4.66 -10.43 -1.63
N HIS A 64 5.59 -11.38 -1.79
CA HIS A 64 7.02 -11.16 -1.54
C HIS A 64 7.82 -11.31 -2.83
N PRO A 65 8.16 -10.21 -3.54
CA PRO A 65 8.92 -10.28 -4.79
C PRO A 65 10.39 -10.69 -4.58
N LEU A 66 10.97 -10.33 -3.42
CA LEU A 66 12.33 -10.64 -2.99
C LEU A 66 13.42 -10.35 -4.05
N ARG A 67 13.22 -9.31 -4.87
CA ARG A 67 14.11 -8.96 -5.98
C ARG A 67 14.11 -7.46 -6.29
N PRO A 68 15.10 -6.94 -7.02
CA PRO A 68 15.06 -5.60 -7.58
C PRO A 68 13.87 -5.40 -8.52
N MET A 69 13.14 -4.29 -8.35
CA MET A 69 12.00 -3.88 -9.17
C MET A 69 12.06 -2.39 -9.50
N THR A 70 11.67 -2.02 -10.72
CA THR A 70 11.43 -0.60 -11.07
C THR A 70 10.09 -0.11 -10.53
N ALA A 71 9.89 1.21 -10.41
CA ALA A 71 8.61 1.80 -10.00
C ALA A 71 7.42 1.23 -10.80
N ARG A 72 7.52 1.19 -12.14
CA ARG A 72 6.50 0.59 -13.01
C ARG A 72 6.19 -0.89 -12.70
N GLN A 73 7.19 -1.67 -12.28
CA GLN A 73 6.97 -3.06 -11.87
C GLN A 73 6.26 -3.13 -10.51
N VAL A 74 6.60 -2.24 -9.57
CA VAL A 74 5.91 -2.10 -8.27
C VAL A 74 4.45 -1.70 -8.50
N ASP A 75 4.17 -0.69 -9.31
CA ASP A 75 2.81 -0.25 -9.66
C ASP A 75 1.97 -1.38 -10.27
N THR A 76 2.58 -2.15 -11.18
CA THR A 76 1.92 -3.28 -11.87
C THR A 76 1.54 -4.38 -10.87
N VAL A 77 2.42 -4.69 -9.91
CA VAL A 77 2.13 -5.71 -8.87
C VAL A 77 1.16 -5.15 -7.83
N GLY A 78 1.36 -3.94 -7.34
CA GLY A 78 0.47 -3.26 -6.38
C GLY A 78 -0.96 -3.16 -6.89
N THR A 79 -1.16 -2.82 -8.17
CA THR A 79 -2.49 -2.81 -8.80
C THR A 79 -3.16 -4.19 -8.79
N ARG A 80 -2.40 -5.27 -8.96
CA ARG A 80 -2.91 -6.65 -8.89
C ARG A 80 -3.24 -7.05 -7.45
N VAL A 81 -2.34 -6.78 -6.50
CA VAL A 81 -2.54 -7.07 -5.07
C VAL A 81 -3.78 -6.33 -4.56
N ARG A 82 -3.90 -5.03 -4.85
CA ARG A 82 -5.09 -4.23 -4.52
C ARG A 82 -6.36 -4.82 -5.13
N ARG A 83 -6.39 -5.15 -6.43
CA ARG A 83 -7.58 -5.77 -7.07
C ARG A 83 -7.99 -7.09 -6.41
N VAL A 84 -7.03 -7.88 -5.91
CA VAL A 84 -7.35 -9.11 -5.17
C VAL A 84 -7.88 -8.78 -3.78
N ALA A 85 -7.29 -7.80 -3.09
CA ALA A 85 -7.77 -7.33 -1.79
C ALA A 85 -9.20 -6.76 -1.89
N ASP A 86 -9.47 -5.86 -2.84
CA ASP A 86 -10.80 -5.30 -3.13
C ASP A 86 -11.86 -6.39 -3.39
N ARG A 87 -11.46 -7.53 -3.96
CA ARG A 87 -12.34 -8.71 -4.20
C ARG A 87 -12.59 -9.54 -2.94
N LEU A 88 -11.69 -9.50 -1.96
CA LEU A 88 -11.84 -10.15 -0.67
C LEU A 88 -12.62 -9.26 0.31
N SER A 89 -12.53 -7.93 0.15
CA SER A 89 -13.25 -6.91 0.93
C SER A 89 -14.75 -6.82 0.63
N ARG A 90 -15.38 -7.94 0.23
CA ARG A 90 -16.81 -7.97 -0.08
C ARG A 90 -17.63 -8.02 1.20
N PRO A 91 -18.83 -7.40 1.21
CA PRO A 91 -19.84 -7.71 2.20
C PRO A 91 -20.40 -9.13 2.04
#